data_AF-A0A2E5GSA9-F1
#
_entry.id   AF-A0A2E5GSA9-F1
#
_cell.length_a   1.000
_cell.length_b   1.000
_cell.length_c   1.000
_cell.angle_alpha   90.00
_cell.angle_beta   90.00
_cell.angle_gamma   90.00
#
_symmetry.space_group_name_H-M   'P 1'
#
loop_
_entity.id
_entity.type
_entity.pdbx_description
1 polymer ?
#
loop_
_entity_poly.entity_id
_entity_poly.type
_entity_poly.pdbx_seq_one_letter_code
_entity_poly.pdbx_strand_id
1 'polypeptide(L)'
;QDLFDKLYGPGVITSVTELKEKIKEEGENQFKQQSDQQLLNDVTERLIENTEFDLPAEFLKKWIQRSGEKELTFEEAVEEYERSEKGLRYQLIEGKIIADNELQITFEEIKAYAKEMIKAQMAQFGQNDPKDEELEGIAARILSNQDEVKRLSEQLMNKKLLDFFKENVKLKEKEVTFDEFVKEVYN
;
A
#
# COMPACT_ATOMS: atom_id res chain seq x y z
N GLN A 1 -24.14 -14.72 24.47
CA GLN A 1 -23.90 -15.65 23.37
C GLN A 1 -24.47 -15.15 22.05
N ASP A 2 -25.77 -14.89 21.89
CA ASP A 2 -26.36 -14.42 20.60
C ASP A 2 -25.65 -13.20 19.97
N LEU A 3 -25.28 -12.19 20.77
CA LEU A 3 -24.49 -11.04 20.28
C LEU A 3 -23.09 -11.45 19.80
N PHE A 4 -22.43 -12.38 20.50
CA PHE A 4 -21.07 -12.81 20.18
C PHE A 4 -21.06 -13.62 18.88
N ASP A 5 -22.02 -14.53 18.75
CA ASP A 5 -22.18 -15.37 17.56
C ASP A 5 -22.56 -14.54 16.33
N LYS A 6 -23.29 -13.44 16.50
CA LYS A 6 -23.61 -12.49 15.40
C LYS A 6 -22.41 -11.67 14.93
N LEU A 7 -21.48 -11.33 15.83
CA LEU A 7 -20.31 -10.53 15.49
C LEU A 7 -19.18 -11.37 14.91
N TYR A 8 -18.94 -12.56 15.48
CA TYR A 8 -17.74 -13.37 15.20
C TYR A 8 -18.03 -14.80 14.74
N GLY A 9 -19.29 -15.20 14.69
CA GLY A 9 -19.69 -16.57 14.37
C GLY A 9 -19.85 -17.47 15.60
N PRO A 10 -20.62 -18.56 15.50
CA PRO A 10 -20.93 -19.43 16.63
C PRO A 10 -19.67 -20.07 17.23
N GLY A 11 -19.52 -19.97 18.55
CA GLY A 11 -18.46 -20.68 19.29
C GLY A 11 -17.05 -20.08 19.15
N VAL A 12 -16.91 -18.94 18.47
CA VAL A 12 -15.62 -18.23 18.32
C VAL A 12 -15.27 -17.43 19.58
N ILE A 13 -16.27 -16.80 20.19
CA ILE A 13 -16.11 -16.01 21.43
C ILE A 13 -17.10 -16.55 22.47
N THR A 14 -16.58 -16.95 23.63
CA THR A 14 -17.32 -17.60 24.71
C THR A 14 -17.47 -16.72 25.96
N SER A 15 -16.69 -15.64 26.06
CA SER A 15 -16.71 -14.74 27.21
C SER A 15 -16.59 -13.26 26.85
N VAL A 16 -17.01 -12.39 27.77
CA VAL A 16 -16.82 -10.93 27.64
C VAL A 16 -15.33 -10.56 27.60
N THR A 17 -14.49 -11.33 28.29
CA THR A 17 -13.03 -11.13 28.28
C THR A 17 -12.47 -11.40 26.90
N GLU A 18 -12.81 -12.54 26.29
CA GLU A 18 -12.41 -12.88 24.92
C GLU A 18 -12.93 -11.85 23.91
N LEU A 19 -14.15 -11.35 24.07
CA LEU A 19 -14.69 -10.29 23.21
C LEU A 19 -13.83 -9.02 23.29
N LYS A 20 -13.46 -8.58 24.51
CA LYS A 20 -12.64 -7.38 24.70
C LYS A 20 -11.23 -7.55 24.12
N GLU A 21 -10.64 -8.73 24.32
CA GLU A 21 -9.34 -9.08 23.73
C GLU A 21 -9.40 -9.06 22.22
N LYS A 22 -10.47 -9.61 21.62
CA LYS A 22 -10.64 -9.63 20.17
C LYS A 22 -10.79 -8.23 19.58
N ILE A 23 -11.65 -7.40 20.16
CA ILE A 23 -11.82 -6.00 19.74
C ILE A 23 -10.51 -5.22 19.87
N LYS A 24 -9.75 -5.47 20.95
CA LYS A 24 -8.44 -4.84 21.15
C LYS A 24 -7.46 -5.24 20.06
N GLU A 25 -7.33 -6.54 19.78
CA GLU A 25 -6.47 -7.08 18.71
C GLU A 25 -6.82 -6.47 17.34
N GLU A 26 -8.11 -6.38 17.02
CA GLU A 26 -8.59 -5.77 15.77
C GLU A 26 -8.25 -4.28 15.69
N GLY A 27 -8.43 -3.55 16.79
CA GLY A 27 -8.02 -2.15 16.89
C GLY A 27 -6.51 -1.98 16.70
N GLU A 28 -5.69 -2.77 17.39
CA GLU A 28 -4.23 -2.75 17.27
C GLU A 28 -3.78 -3.01 15.82
N ASN A 29 -4.39 -3.99 15.14
CA ASN A 29 -4.11 -4.29 13.75
C ASN A 29 -4.49 -3.13 12.81
N GLN A 30 -5.63 -2.48 13.05
CA GLN A 30 -6.05 -1.31 12.28
C GLN A 30 -5.08 -0.14 12.46
N PHE A 31 -4.70 0.19 13.70
CA PHE A 31 -3.73 1.26 13.98
C PHE A 31 -2.35 0.96 13.42
N LYS A 32 -1.93 -0.31 13.42
CA LYS A 32 -0.68 -0.72 12.78
C LYS A 32 -0.69 -0.40 11.29
N GLN A 33 -1.75 -0.75 10.58
CA GLN A 33 -1.87 -0.46 9.15
C GLN A 33 -1.86 1.05 8.86
N GLN A 34 -2.58 1.83 9.67
CA GLN A 34 -2.60 3.29 9.52
C GLN A 34 -1.25 3.95 9.84
N SER A 35 -0.56 3.46 10.87
CA SER A 35 0.79 3.92 11.23
C SER A 35 1.82 3.57 10.15
N ASP A 36 1.69 2.38 9.56
CA ASP A 36 2.52 1.93 8.45
C ASP A 36 2.33 2.82 7.20
N GLN A 37 1.08 3.21 6.89
CA GLN A 37 0.80 4.16 5.81
C GLN A 37 1.33 5.56 6.11
N GLN A 38 1.18 6.05 7.35
CA GLN A 38 1.71 7.34 7.75
C GLN A 38 3.24 7.38 7.61
N LEU A 39 3.92 6.31 8.02
CA LEU A 39 5.36 6.21 7.88
C LEU A 39 5.80 6.28 6.40
N LEU A 40 5.10 5.60 5.49
CA LEU A 40 5.35 5.72 4.05
C LEU A 40 5.23 7.17 3.57
N ASN A 41 4.17 7.86 3.99
CA ASN A 41 3.93 9.25 3.61
C ASN A 41 5.03 10.18 4.14
N ASP A 42 5.38 10.05 5.42
CA ASP A 42 6.42 10.87 6.06
C ASP A 42 7.79 10.67 5.41
N VAL A 43 8.16 9.41 5.13
CA VAL A 43 9.43 9.10 4.44
C VAL A 43 9.40 9.65 3.01
N THR A 44 8.28 9.50 2.31
CA THR A 44 8.10 10.02 0.95
C THR A 44 8.29 11.54 0.89
N GLU A 45 7.57 12.30 1.72
CA GLU A 45 7.70 13.75 1.76
C GLU A 45 9.14 14.15 2.11
N ARG A 46 9.74 13.49 3.10
CA ARG A 46 11.13 13.74 3.50
C ARG A 46 12.13 13.47 2.36
N LEU A 47 11.93 12.40 1.59
CA LEU A 47 12.77 12.08 0.44
C LEU A 47 12.65 13.16 -0.64
N ILE A 48 11.44 13.63 -0.94
CA ILE A 48 11.20 14.70 -1.91
C ILE A 48 11.85 16.00 -1.45
N GLU A 49 11.63 16.40 -0.19
CA GLU A 49 12.16 17.65 0.39
C GLU A 49 13.68 17.69 0.45
N ASN A 50 14.35 16.54 0.66
CA ASN A 50 15.79 16.48 0.88
C ASN A 50 16.58 15.99 -0.35
N THR A 51 15.91 15.69 -1.47
CA THR A 51 16.56 15.23 -2.71
C THR A 51 16.30 16.22 -3.85
N GLU A 52 17.25 17.13 -4.06
CA GLU A 52 17.17 18.13 -5.12
C GLU A 52 17.78 17.63 -6.43
N PHE A 53 17.02 17.78 -7.51
CA PHE A 53 17.47 17.56 -8.89
C PHE A 53 16.53 18.28 -9.87
N ASP A 54 17.04 18.56 -11.06
CA ASP A 54 16.27 19.27 -12.09
C ASP A 54 15.42 18.29 -12.90
N LEU A 55 14.13 18.60 -12.99
CA LEU A 55 13.24 17.95 -13.94
C LEU A 55 13.29 18.70 -15.29
N PRO A 56 13.23 17.99 -16.44
CA PRO A 56 13.16 18.62 -17.74
C PRO A 56 11.75 19.19 -18.00
N ALA A 57 11.39 20.27 -17.29
CA ALA A 57 10.03 20.80 -17.22
C ALA A 57 9.40 21.08 -18.60
N GLU A 58 10.16 21.68 -19.53
CA GLU A 58 9.68 21.95 -20.89
C GLU A 58 9.32 20.68 -21.67
N PHE A 59 10.11 19.62 -21.50
CA PHE A 59 9.81 18.33 -22.12
C PHE A 59 8.58 17.71 -21.48
N LEU A 60 8.51 17.70 -20.13
CA LEU A 60 7.41 17.10 -19.39
C LEU A 60 6.08 17.79 -19.68
N LYS A 61 6.04 19.13 -19.74
CA LYS A 61 4.84 19.88 -20.13
C LYS A 61 4.36 19.50 -21.53
N LYS A 62 5.27 19.43 -22.51
CA LYS A 62 4.94 19.01 -23.89
C LYS A 62 4.53 17.54 -23.97
N TRP A 63 5.09 16.70 -23.11
CA TRP A 63 4.73 15.29 -23.03
C TRP A 63 3.32 15.13 -22.45
N ILE A 64 3.03 15.76 -21.30
CA ILE A 64 1.69 15.80 -20.67
C ILE A 64 0.64 16.30 -21.65
N GLN A 65 0.97 17.34 -22.42
CA GLN A 65 0.09 17.87 -23.45
C GLN A 65 -0.40 16.80 -24.43
N ARG A 66 0.43 15.81 -24.75
CA ARG A 66 0.22 14.82 -25.81
C ARG A 66 -0.06 13.40 -25.31
N SER A 67 0.16 13.12 -24.03
CA SER A 67 0.13 11.76 -23.47
C SER A 67 -1.27 11.29 -23.06
N GLY A 68 -2.23 12.21 -22.91
CA GLY A 68 -3.62 11.88 -22.57
C GLY A 68 -4.44 11.38 -23.77
N GLU A 69 -5.65 10.87 -23.50
CA GLU A 69 -6.62 10.52 -24.55
C GLU A 69 -7.05 11.72 -25.42
N LYS A 70 -6.98 12.92 -24.83
CA LYS A 70 -7.22 14.20 -25.50
C LYS A 70 -5.98 15.07 -25.34
N GLU A 71 -5.59 15.72 -26.43
CA GLU A 71 -4.52 16.72 -26.40
C GLU A 71 -4.97 17.91 -25.55
N LEU A 72 -4.16 18.28 -24.57
CA LEU A 72 -4.40 19.43 -23.73
C LEU A 72 -3.92 20.71 -24.42
N THR A 73 -4.47 21.85 -24.01
CA THR A 73 -3.82 23.13 -24.28
C THR A 73 -2.49 23.20 -23.51
N PHE A 74 -1.60 24.10 -23.93
CA PHE A 74 -0.32 24.28 -23.24
C PHE A 74 -0.53 24.78 -21.80
N GLU A 75 -1.53 25.63 -21.56
CA GLU A 75 -1.87 26.14 -20.23
C GLU A 75 -2.35 25.01 -19.31
N GLU A 76 -3.26 24.15 -19.78
CA GLU A 76 -3.70 22.96 -19.03
C GLU A 76 -2.54 22.00 -18.72
N ALA A 77 -1.62 21.83 -19.67
CA ALA A 77 -0.45 20.98 -19.46
C ALA A 77 0.55 21.56 -18.45
N VAL A 78 0.66 22.89 -18.35
CA VAL A 78 1.45 23.56 -17.31
C VAL A 78 0.83 23.35 -15.93
N GLU A 79 -0.48 23.54 -15.79
CA GLU A 79 -1.18 23.29 -14.53
C GLU A 79 -1.06 21.83 -14.09
N GLU A 80 -1.21 20.88 -15.02
CA GLU A 80 -1.09 19.46 -14.71
C GLU A 80 0.35 19.08 -14.33
N TYR A 81 1.35 19.67 -14.97
CA TYR A 81 2.76 19.52 -14.56
C TYR A 81 2.97 20.00 -13.13
N GLU A 82 2.48 21.19 -12.78
CA GLU A 82 2.63 21.75 -11.43
C GLU A 82 1.95 20.88 -10.35
N ARG A 83 0.79 20.30 -10.66
CA ARG A 83 0.09 19.35 -9.76
C ARG A 83 0.82 18.02 -9.62
N SER A 84 1.46 17.54 -10.69
CA SER A 84 2.10 16.21 -10.74
C SER A 84 3.59 16.24 -10.39
N GLU A 85 4.23 17.40 -10.31
CA GLU A 85 5.69 17.52 -10.15
C GLU A 85 6.21 16.72 -8.95
N LYS A 86 5.58 16.87 -7.77
CA LYS A 86 5.97 16.12 -6.57
C LYS A 86 5.89 14.60 -6.79
N GLY A 87 4.84 14.13 -7.45
CA GLY A 87 4.66 12.72 -7.79
C GLY A 87 5.72 12.22 -8.77
N LEU A 88 6.02 13.00 -9.81
CA LEU A 88 7.07 12.68 -10.79
C LEU A 88 8.46 12.61 -10.14
N ARG A 89 8.74 13.53 -9.20
CA ARG A 89 9.99 13.50 -8.41
C ARG A 89 10.06 12.22 -7.59
N TYR A 90 9.00 11.90 -6.86
CA TYR A 90 8.97 10.69 -6.05
C TYR A 90 9.16 9.44 -6.89
N GLN A 91 8.50 9.31 -8.05
CA GLN A 91 8.67 8.16 -8.94
C GLN A 91 10.13 7.94 -9.36
N LEU A 92 10.89 9.02 -9.59
CA LEU A 92 12.32 8.91 -9.93
C LEU A 92 13.17 8.51 -8.71
N ILE A 93 12.86 9.05 -7.53
CA ILE A 93 13.53 8.69 -6.27
C ILE A 93 13.25 7.23 -5.93
N GLU A 94 11.98 6.83 -5.98
CA GLU A 94 11.50 5.46 -5.78
C GLU A 94 12.19 4.50 -6.75
N GLY A 95 12.19 4.82 -8.05
CA GLY A 95 12.87 4.02 -9.07
C GLY A 95 14.36 3.84 -8.79
N LYS A 96 15.02 4.89 -8.28
CA LYS A 96 16.44 4.81 -7.87
C LYS A 96 16.63 3.94 -6.64
N ILE A 97 15.77 4.06 -5.62
CA ILE A 97 15.81 3.20 -4.43
C ILE A 97 15.62 1.73 -4.82
N ILE A 98 14.65 1.44 -5.68
CA ILE A 98 14.40 0.08 -6.18
C ILE A 98 15.63 -0.47 -6.91
N ALA A 99 16.22 0.33 -7.81
CA ALA A 99 17.36 -0.09 -8.61
C ALA A 99 18.62 -0.33 -7.75
N ASP A 100 18.96 0.62 -6.88
CA ASP A 100 20.18 0.59 -6.08
C ASP A 100 20.15 -0.48 -4.98
N ASN A 101 18.95 -0.93 -4.56
CA ASN A 101 18.76 -1.89 -3.46
C ASN A 101 18.14 -3.22 -3.92
N GLU A 102 18.10 -3.48 -5.22
CA GLU A 102 17.61 -4.73 -5.81
C GLU A 102 16.18 -5.11 -5.37
N LEU A 103 15.29 -4.12 -5.21
CA LEU A 103 13.91 -4.33 -4.74
C LEU A 103 12.93 -4.70 -5.86
N GLN A 104 13.41 -5.00 -7.06
CA GLN A 104 12.56 -5.34 -8.19
C GLN A 104 11.63 -6.50 -7.82
N ILE A 105 10.42 -6.44 -8.36
CA ILE A 105 9.42 -7.48 -8.15
C ILE A 105 9.51 -8.49 -9.28
N THR A 106 9.61 -9.75 -8.89
CA THR A 106 9.51 -10.88 -9.81
C THR A 106 8.07 -11.35 -9.96
N PHE A 107 7.75 -12.00 -11.08
CA PHE A 107 6.44 -12.61 -11.28
C PHE A 107 6.11 -13.66 -10.21
N GLU A 108 7.11 -14.39 -9.73
CA GLU A 108 6.96 -15.38 -8.66
C GLU A 108 6.55 -14.72 -7.35
N GLU A 109 7.11 -13.57 -7.00
CA GLU A 109 6.70 -12.81 -5.81
C GLU A 109 5.27 -12.28 -5.95
N ILE A 110 4.87 -11.76 -7.11
CA ILE A 110 3.47 -11.32 -7.34
C ILE A 110 2.52 -12.50 -7.17
N LYS A 111 2.89 -13.67 -7.70
CA LYS A 111 2.08 -14.89 -7.57
C LYS A 111 1.97 -15.37 -6.12
N ALA A 112 3.08 -15.39 -5.38
CA ALA A 112 3.08 -15.74 -3.97
C ALA A 112 2.19 -14.78 -3.18
N TYR A 113 2.33 -13.47 -3.42
CA TYR A 113 1.51 -12.44 -2.79
C TYR A 113 0.02 -12.59 -3.14
N ALA A 114 -0.32 -12.88 -4.40
CA ALA A 114 -1.69 -13.15 -4.82
C ALA A 114 -2.29 -14.34 -4.05
N LYS A 115 -1.54 -15.43 -3.88
CA LYS A 115 -1.99 -16.61 -3.11
C LYS A 115 -2.24 -16.27 -1.64
N GLU A 116 -1.40 -15.45 -1.03
CA GLU A 116 -1.60 -14.98 0.34
C GLU A 116 -2.88 -14.14 0.48
N MET A 117 -3.13 -13.23 -0.48
CA MET A 117 -4.37 -12.44 -0.50
C MET A 117 -5.61 -13.31 -0.70
N ILE A 118 -5.56 -14.28 -1.61
CA ILE A 118 -6.66 -15.24 -1.84
C ILE A 118 -6.93 -16.03 -0.56
N LYS A 119 -5.88 -16.54 0.09
CA LYS A 119 -6.02 -17.29 1.35
C LYS A 119 -6.66 -16.43 2.44
N ALA A 120 -6.24 -15.17 2.58
CA ALA A 120 -6.84 -14.23 3.53
C ALA A 120 -8.31 -13.97 3.21
N GLN A 121 -8.67 -13.79 1.93
CA GLN A 121 -10.05 -13.60 1.50
C GLN A 121 -10.90 -14.85 1.75
N MET A 122 -10.39 -16.06 1.46
CA MET A 122 -11.09 -17.33 1.71
C MET A 122 -11.34 -17.53 3.21
N ALA A 123 -10.37 -17.21 4.06
CA ALA A 123 -10.52 -17.28 5.51
C ALA A 123 -11.64 -16.37 6.04
N GLN A 124 -11.82 -15.17 5.46
CA GLN A 124 -12.94 -14.27 5.81
C GLN A 124 -14.31 -14.89 5.52
N PHE A 125 -14.40 -15.81 4.55
CA PHE A 125 -15.62 -16.57 4.24
C PHE A 125 -15.67 -17.95 4.92
N GLY A 126 -14.79 -18.21 5.90
CA GLY A 126 -14.75 -19.45 6.68
C GLY A 126 -14.01 -20.62 6.02
N GLN A 127 -13.31 -20.38 4.91
CA GLN A 127 -12.49 -21.39 4.23
C GLN A 127 -11.02 -21.24 4.67
N ASN A 128 -10.71 -21.79 5.84
CA ASN A 128 -9.42 -21.58 6.51
C ASN A 128 -8.26 -22.44 5.98
N ASP A 129 -8.53 -23.48 5.20
CA ASP A 129 -7.52 -24.42 4.69
C ASP A 129 -7.72 -24.73 3.20
N PRO A 130 -7.54 -23.73 2.32
CA PRO A 130 -7.63 -23.95 0.88
C PRO A 130 -6.47 -24.81 0.39
N LYS A 131 -6.76 -25.73 -0.54
CA LYS A 131 -5.71 -26.58 -1.15
C LYS A 131 -4.79 -25.73 -2.02
N ASP A 132 -3.51 -26.08 -2.04
CA ASP A 132 -2.52 -25.32 -2.82
C ASP A 132 -2.87 -25.28 -4.32
N GLU A 133 -3.37 -26.39 -4.87
CA GLU A 133 -3.85 -26.50 -6.25
C GLU A 133 -5.00 -25.52 -6.57
N GLU A 134 -5.87 -25.25 -5.61
CA GLU A 134 -6.97 -24.30 -5.75
C GLU A 134 -6.45 -22.86 -5.75
N LEU A 135 -5.55 -22.54 -4.81
CA LEU A 135 -4.87 -21.24 -4.76
C LEU A 135 -4.10 -20.95 -6.04
N GLU A 136 -3.39 -21.95 -6.56
CA GLU A 136 -2.66 -21.88 -7.84
C GLU A 136 -3.58 -21.56 -9.02
N GLY A 137 -4.72 -22.25 -9.12
CA GLY A 137 -5.70 -22.01 -10.18
C GLY A 137 -6.32 -20.61 -10.12
N ILE A 138 -6.64 -20.12 -8.91
CA ILE A 138 -7.21 -18.77 -8.73
C ILE A 138 -6.15 -17.70 -9.01
N ALA A 139 -4.94 -17.86 -8.47
CA ALA A 139 -3.84 -16.93 -8.71
C ALA A 139 -3.52 -16.82 -10.20
N ALA A 140 -3.43 -17.94 -10.93
CA ALA A 140 -3.19 -17.91 -12.37
C ALA A 140 -4.27 -17.13 -13.15
N ARG A 141 -5.55 -17.24 -12.73
CA ARG A 141 -6.64 -16.46 -13.34
C ARG A 141 -6.50 -14.96 -13.06
N ILE A 142 -6.21 -14.58 -11.82
CA ILE A 142 -6.00 -13.17 -11.46
C ILE A 142 -4.81 -12.60 -12.24
N LEU A 143 -3.70 -13.33 -12.30
CA LEU A 143 -2.48 -12.90 -13.00
C LEU A 143 -2.62 -12.90 -14.52
N SER A 144 -3.69 -13.49 -15.08
CA SER A 144 -4.02 -13.34 -16.51
C SER A 144 -4.62 -11.97 -16.83
N ASN A 145 -5.10 -11.22 -15.83
CA ASN A 145 -5.59 -9.87 -15.98
C ASN A 145 -4.46 -8.86 -15.70
N GLN A 146 -4.08 -8.08 -16.71
CA GLN A 146 -2.99 -7.09 -16.61
C GLN A 146 -3.27 -6.01 -15.56
N ASP A 147 -4.52 -5.59 -15.38
CA ASP A 147 -4.88 -4.57 -14.38
C ASP A 147 -4.68 -5.11 -12.96
N GLU A 148 -5.02 -6.39 -12.73
CA GLU A 148 -4.78 -7.04 -11.45
C GLU A 148 -3.29 -7.27 -11.19
N VAL A 149 -2.52 -7.67 -12.20
CA VAL A 149 -1.06 -7.78 -12.08
C VAL A 149 -0.46 -6.44 -11.68
N LYS A 150 -0.88 -5.35 -12.31
CA LYS A 150 -0.41 -4.00 -11.99
C LYS A 150 -0.76 -3.64 -10.54
N ARG A 151 -2.03 -3.79 -10.15
CA ARG A 151 -2.51 -3.50 -8.78
C ARG A 151 -1.75 -4.30 -7.72
N LEU A 152 -1.55 -5.60 -7.94
CA LEU A 152 -0.82 -6.46 -7.02
C LEU A 152 0.67 -6.11 -6.94
N SER A 153 1.27 -5.74 -8.08
CA SER A 153 2.66 -5.30 -8.13
C SER A 153 2.86 -4.01 -7.32
N GLU A 154 1.97 -3.04 -7.47
CA GLU A 154 2.01 -1.78 -6.71
C GLU A 154 1.84 -2.02 -5.20
N GLN A 155 0.88 -2.87 -4.80
CA GLN A 155 0.68 -3.23 -3.39
C GLN A 155 1.92 -3.93 -2.79
N LEU A 156 2.49 -4.87 -3.52
CA LEU A 156 3.69 -5.58 -3.11
C LEU A 156 4.91 -4.64 -3.05
N MET A 157 5.03 -3.69 -3.98
CA MET A 157 6.12 -2.71 -3.97
C MET A 157 6.04 -1.80 -2.75
N ASN A 158 4.84 -1.29 -2.44
CA ASN A 158 4.61 -0.49 -1.24
C ASN A 158 5.01 -1.25 0.04
N LYS A 159 4.70 -2.55 0.10
CA LYS A 159 5.13 -3.39 1.21
C LYS A 159 6.66 -3.51 1.27
N LYS A 160 7.34 -3.81 0.15
CA LYS A 160 8.80 -3.94 0.10
C LYS A 160 9.49 -2.63 0.49
N LEU A 161 8.98 -1.49 0.02
CA LEU A 161 9.50 -0.16 0.36
C LEU A 161 9.29 0.17 1.84
N LEU A 162 8.11 -0.12 2.40
CA LEU A 162 7.85 0.06 3.83
C LEU A 162 8.83 -0.75 4.69
N ASP A 163 9.02 -2.02 4.36
CA ASP A 163 9.94 -2.91 5.08
C ASP A 163 11.38 -2.36 4.96
N PHE A 164 11.80 -1.98 3.75
CA PHE A 164 13.10 -1.35 3.51
C PHE A 164 13.28 -0.06 4.32
N PHE A 165 12.28 0.82 4.38
CA PHE A 165 12.35 2.07 5.14
C PHE A 165 12.43 1.82 6.65
N LYS A 166 11.69 0.85 7.17
CA LYS A 166 11.77 0.49 8.61
C LYS A 166 13.17 0.01 9.01
N GLU A 167 13.87 -0.65 8.10
CA GLU A 167 15.22 -1.17 8.36
C GLU A 167 16.32 -0.11 8.17
N ASN A 168 16.13 0.83 7.24
CA ASN A 168 17.21 1.72 6.78
C ASN A 168 17.02 3.19 7.19
N VAL A 169 15.80 3.62 7.52
CA VAL A 169 15.55 4.99 7.98
C VAL A 169 15.75 5.05 9.50
N LYS A 170 16.36 6.14 9.96
CA LYS A 170 16.47 6.41 11.40
C LYS A 170 15.12 6.87 11.95
N LEU A 171 14.33 5.92 12.43
CA LEU A 171 13.02 6.18 13.05
C LEU A 171 13.17 6.79 14.45
N LYS A 172 12.25 7.69 14.80
CA LYS A 172 12.11 8.23 16.14
C LYS A 172 10.73 7.88 16.67
N GLU A 173 10.68 7.10 17.74
CA GLU A 173 9.42 6.79 18.40
C GLU A 173 8.82 8.06 19.02
N LYS A 174 7.51 8.26 18.78
CA LYS A 174 6.71 9.35 19.33
C LYS A 174 5.48 8.71 19.96
N GLU A 175 5.36 8.85 21.27
CA GLU A 175 4.13 8.47 21.97
C GLU A 175 3.06 9.52 21.67
N VAL A 176 1.87 9.07 21.27
CA VAL A 176 0.72 9.92 20.92
C VAL A 176 -0.55 9.36 21.54
N THR A 177 -1.46 10.26 21.91
CA THR A 177 -2.84 9.92 22.24
C THR A 177 -3.63 9.59 20.98
N PHE A 178 -4.80 8.96 21.12
CA PHE A 178 -5.70 8.68 19.99
C PHE A 178 -6.10 9.96 19.23
N ASP A 179 -6.42 11.04 19.93
CA ASP A 179 -6.81 12.30 19.32
C ASP A 179 -5.67 12.96 18.53
N GLU A 180 -4.42 12.81 19.01
CA GLU A 180 -3.23 13.27 18.30
C GLU A 180 -2.97 12.40 17.06
N PHE A 181 -3.10 11.08 17.18
CA PHE A 181 -2.96 10.17 16.06
C PHE A 181 -3.95 10.50 14.93
N VAL A 182 -5.23 10.73 15.26
CA VAL A 182 -6.25 11.10 14.26
C VAL A 182 -5.89 12.40 13.57
N LYS A 183 -5.36 13.40 14.28
CA LYS A 183 -4.92 14.66 13.68
C LYS A 183 -3.70 14.48 12.77
N GLU A 184 -2.76 13.63 13.12
CA GLU A 184 -1.54 13.45 12.31
C GLU A 184 -1.82 12.63 11.03
N VAL A 185 -2.73 11.65 11.09
CA VAL A 185 -3.00 10.72 9.98
C VAL A 185 -4.07 11.23 9.00
N TYR A 186 -5.02 12.05 9.44
CA TYR A 186 -6.18 12.45 8.64
C TYR A 186 -6.25 13.95 8.27
N ASN A 187 -5.17 14.71 8.49
CA ASN A 187 -5.08 16.14 8.12
C ASN A 187 -4.41 16.35 6.77
#